data_AF-A0A7H8HEB9-F1
#
_entry.id   AF-A0A7H8HEB9-F1
#
_cell.length_a   1.000
_cell.length_b   1.000
_cell.length_c   1.000
_cell.angle_alpha   90.00
_cell.angle_beta   90.00
_cell.angle_gamma   90.00
#
_symmetry.space_group_name_H-M   'P 1'
#
loop_
_entity.id
_entity.type
_entity.pdbx_description
1 polymer ?
#
loop_
_entity_poly.entity_id
_entity_poly.type
_entity_poly.pdbx_seq_one_letter_code
_entity_poly.pdbx_strand_id
1 'polypeptide(L)'
;MAKLLYAFSCSIDGFIAGPGGDMSWLTPFLGPPPADLLPRIGALLVGRRTFDGDDPHKGGPGEGKAFGGGWEGPQVVLTHRAPGPVPGVTFAADLATAVSTAKAAAGDKYVNVLGAEVARQCLEAGVLDEILALPVPVLLGSGVRVFSRTGPPVRLSPVGPSWYRIEY
;
A
#
# COMPACT_ATOMS: atom_id res chain seq x y z
N MET A 1 -14.87 10.74 7.71
CA MET A 1 -14.00 10.89 6.51
C MET A 1 -12.97 9.79 6.55
N ALA A 2 -12.84 9.02 5.47
CA ALA A 2 -11.86 7.93 5.35
C ALA A 2 -10.43 8.40 5.68
N LYS A 3 -9.74 7.54 6.43
CA LYS A 3 -8.30 7.67 6.72
C LYS A 3 -7.47 6.91 5.68
N LEU A 4 -6.26 7.38 5.41
CA LEU A 4 -5.26 6.66 4.64
C LEU A 4 -4.42 5.78 5.55
N LEU A 5 -4.38 4.49 5.22
CA LEU A 5 -3.54 3.50 5.87
C LEU A 5 -2.50 3.01 4.88
N TYR A 6 -1.22 3.03 5.26
CA TYR A 6 -0.19 2.28 4.54
C TYR A 6 0.12 1.00 5.30
N ALA A 7 -0.54 -0.09 4.90
CA ALA A 7 -0.28 -1.44 5.40
C ALA A 7 0.65 -2.19 4.46
N PHE A 8 1.76 -2.72 4.96
CA PHE A 8 2.76 -3.43 4.16
C PHE A 8 3.47 -4.51 4.96
N SER A 9 3.94 -5.54 4.24
CA SER A 9 4.97 -6.45 4.73
C SER A 9 6.34 -6.00 4.23
N CYS A 10 7.37 -6.14 5.05
CA CYS A 10 8.73 -5.79 4.66
C CYS A 10 9.79 -6.69 5.29
N SER A 11 10.99 -6.70 4.72
CA SER A 11 12.17 -7.22 5.38
C SER A 11 12.54 -6.38 6.62
N ILE A 12 13.33 -6.92 7.55
CA ILE A 12 13.77 -6.22 8.76
C ILE A 12 14.60 -4.97 8.42
N ASP A 13 15.36 -5.02 7.33
CA ASP A 13 16.14 -3.89 6.81
C ASP A 13 15.34 -2.92 5.91
N GLY A 14 14.01 -3.10 5.84
CA GLY A 14 13.08 -2.08 5.37
C GLY A 14 12.78 -2.10 3.87
N PHE A 15 12.77 -3.27 3.23
CA PHE A 15 12.42 -3.43 1.82
C PHE A 15 11.06 -4.13 1.65
N ILE A 16 10.21 -3.59 0.78
CA ILE A 16 8.89 -4.15 0.44
C ILE A 16 8.91 -5.01 -0.82
N ALA A 17 9.94 -4.84 -1.65
CA ALA A 17 10.20 -5.62 -2.85
C ALA A 17 11.72 -5.68 -3.07
N GLY A 18 12.21 -6.73 -3.70
CA GLY A 18 13.60 -6.88 -4.14
C GLY A 18 13.91 -6.01 -5.37
N PRO A 19 15.14 -6.13 -5.91
CA PRO A 19 15.52 -5.47 -7.16
C PRO A 19 14.53 -5.75 -8.28
N GLY A 20 14.23 -4.71 -9.09
CA GLY A 20 13.26 -4.83 -10.18
C GLY A 20 11.79 -4.95 -9.77
N GLY A 21 11.46 -4.93 -8.46
CA GLY A 21 10.10 -5.18 -7.97
C GLY A 21 9.85 -6.66 -7.64
N ASP A 22 10.90 -7.48 -7.49
CA ASP A 22 10.75 -8.88 -7.14
C ASP A 22 10.03 -9.07 -5.80
N MET A 23 8.91 -9.79 -5.82
CA MET A 23 8.10 -10.10 -4.64
C MET A 23 8.23 -11.58 -4.22
N SER A 24 8.97 -12.41 -4.96
CA SER A 24 9.10 -13.85 -4.72
C SER A 24 9.73 -14.20 -3.36
N TRP A 25 10.62 -13.32 -2.87
CA TRP A 25 11.23 -13.46 -1.55
C TRP A 25 10.21 -13.40 -0.41
N LEU A 26 9.05 -12.75 -0.62
CA LEU A 26 8.02 -12.57 0.39
C LEU A 26 7.09 -13.78 0.50
N THR A 27 6.93 -14.56 -0.58
CA THR A 27 6.05 -15.74 -0.66
C THR A 27 6.15 -16.70 0.54
N PRO A 28 7.34 -17.13 1.02
CA PRO A 28 7.44 -18.03 2.17
C PRO A 28 6.98 -17.41 3.51
N PHE A 29 6.81 -16.08 3.56
CA PHE A 29 6.38 -15.34 4.74
C PHE A 29 4.94 -14.85 4.67
N LEU A 30 4.25 -15.08 3.54
CA LEU A 30 2.85 -14.70 3.41
C LEU A 30 2.00 -15.50 4.40
N GLY A 31 1.43 -14.78 5.36
CA GLY A 31 0.33 -15.26 6.18
C GLY A 31 -0.97 -14.56 5.80
N PRO A 32 -2.09 -14.94 6.41
CA PRO A 32 -3.29 -14.12 6.34
C PRO A 32 -2.97 -12.71 6.86
N PRO A 33 -3.51 -11.64 6.25
CA PRO A 33 -3.43 -10.32 6.85
C PRO A 33 -4.08 -10.33 8.24
N PRO A 34 -3.79 -9.36 9.12
CA PRO A 34 -4.51 -9.21 10.38
C PRO A 34 -6.02 -9.32 10.15
N ALA A 35 -6.69 -10.18 10.93
CA ALA A 35 -8.05 -10.61 10.64
C ALA A 35 -9.06 -9.45 10.57
N ASP A 36 -8.77 -8.34 11.25
CA ASP A 36 -9.58 -7.14 11.28
C ASP A 36 -9.25 -6.14 10.15
N LEU A 37 -8.16 -6.32 9.41
CA LEU A 37 -7.71 -5.35 8.40
C LEU A 37 -8.67 -5.30 7.20
N LEU A 38 -8.88 -6.43 6.52
CA LEU A 38 -9.63 -6.43 5.24
C LEU A 38 -11.06 -5.89 5.37
N PRO A 39 -11.86 -6.23 6.41
CA PRO A 39 -13.19 -5.66 6.59
C PRO A 39 -13.21 -4.14 6.77
N ARG A 40 -12.10 -3.56 7.25
CA ARG A 40 -11.91 -2.12 7.50
C ARG A 40 -11.42 -1.36 6.26
N ILE A 41 -11.11 -2.04 5.16
CA ILE A 41 -10.71 -1.39 3.90
C ILE A 41 -11.96 -1.15 3.05
N GLY A 42 -12.17 0.10 2.64
CA GLY A 42 -13.26 0.52 1.76
C GLY A 42 -12.81 0.78 0.33
N ALA A 43 -11.56 1.19 0.12
CA ALA A 43 -10.98 1.41 -1.21
C ALA A 43 -9.46 1.23 -1.18
N LEU A 44 -8.86 1.07 -2.37
CA LEU A 44 -7.41 1.08 -2.54
C LEU A 44 -6.95 2.35 -3.25
N LEU A 45 -5.81 2.88 -2.81
CA LEU A 45 -5.00 3.85 -3.57
C LEU A 45 -3.71 3.17 -3.99
N VAL A 46 -3.55 2.91 -5.28
CA VAL A 46 -2.50 2.05 -5.83
C VAL A 46 -1.53 2.86 -6.68
N GLY A 47 -0.24 2.72 -6.42
CA GLY A 47 0.81 3.28 -7.27
C GLY A 47 0.93 2.50 -8.59
N ARG A 48 1.35 3.16 -9.67
CA ARG A 48 1.43 2.55 -11.00
C ARG A 48 2.22 1.24 -11.04
N ARG A 49 3.39 1.18 -10.38
CA ARG A 49 4.25 -0.02 -10.36
C ARG A 49 3.53 -1.23 -9.76
N THR A 50 2.82 -1.01 -8.64
CA THR A 50 2.05 -2.07 -8.01
C THR A 50 0.89 -2.51 -8.89
N PHE A 51 0.22 -1.57 -9.55
CA PHE A 51 -0.83 -1.90 -10.53
C PHE A 51 -0.29 -2.66 -11.76
N ASP A 52 0.96 -2.44 -12.16
CA ASP A 52 1.62 -3.14 -13.27
C ASP A 52 2.01 -4.59 -12.95
N GLY A 53 1.88 -5.04 -11.70
CA GLY A 53 2.06 -6.45 -11.33
C GLY A 53 3.18 -6.73 -10.34
N ASP A 54 3.55 -5.79 -9.47
CA ASP A 54 4.26 -6.16 -8.22
C ASP A 54 3.29 -7.02 -7.37
N ASP A 55 3.41 -8.35 -7.47
CA ASP A 55 2.48 -9.30 -6.86
C ASP A 55 3.23 -10.50 -6.23
N PRO A 56 3.12 -10.69 -4.90
CA PRO A 56 3.74 -11.83 -4.23
C PRO A 56 3.04 -13.18 -4.50
N HIS A 57 1.87 -13.17 -5.14
CA HIS A 57 1.11 -14.36 -5.58
C HIS A 57 1.35 -14.73 -7.06
N LYS A 58 2.28 -14.06 -7.74
CA LYS A 58 2.57 -14.29 -9.16
C LYS A 58 2.88 -15.76 -9.45
N GLY A 59 2.21 -16.33 -10.46
CA GLY A 59 2.31 -17.75 -10.83
C GLY A 59 1.49 -18.70 -9.95
N GLY A 60 0.64 -18.18 -9.06
CA GLY A 60 -0.16 -18.99 -8.14
C GLY A 60 -1.62 -18.51 -7.99
N PRO A 61 -2.41 -19.19 -7.14
CA PRO A 61 -3.77 -18.77 -6.82
C PRO A 61 -3.75 -17.38 -6.16
N GLY A 62 -4.53 -16.45 -6.71
CA GLY A 62 -4.58 -15.07 -6.21
C GLY A 62 -3.76 -14.07 -7.03
N GLU A 63 -3.05 -14.51 -8.07
CA GLU A 63 -2.37 -13.60 -9.00
C GLU A 63 -3.33 -12.52 -9.55
N GLY A 64 -2.88 -11.28 -9.53
CA GLY A 64 -3.63 -10.10 -9.98
C GLY A 64 -4.77 -9.69 -9.05
N LYS A 65 -4.96 -10.36 -7.92
CA LYS A 65 -6.03 -10.06 -6.95
C LYS A 65 -5.46 -9.36 -5.72
N ALA A 66 -6.15 -8.31 -5.28
CA ALA A 66 -5.81 -7.62 -4.05
C ALA A 66 -5.84 -8.60 -2.86
N PHE A 67 -4.76 -8.60 -2.07
CA PHE A 67 -4.59 -9.51 -0.92
C PHE A 67 -4.81 -10.99 -1.27
N GLY A 68 -4.32 -11.43 -2.45
CA GLY A 68 -4.47 -12.81 -2.92
C GLY A 68 -5.93 -13.22 -3.19
N GLY A 69 -6.83 -12.25 -3.34
CA GLY A 69 -8.27 -12.46 -3.50
C GLY A 69 -9.07 -12.38 -2.20
N GLY A 70 -8.45 -12.01 -1.08
CA GLY A 70 -9.14 -11.80 0.19
C GLY A 70 -10.00 -10.52 0.24
N TRP A 71 -9.85 -9.63 -0.75
CA TRP A 71 -10.59 -8.36 -0.79
C TRP A 71 -10.98 -8.00 -2.23
N GLU A 72 -12.18 -7.43 -2.36
CA GLU A 72 -12.70 -6.84 -3.59
C GLU A 72 -13.33 -5.47 -3.28
N GLY A 73 -13.21 -4.54 -4.21
CA GLY A 73 -13.74 -3.19 -4.06
C GLY A 73 -13.09 -2.17 -5.00
N PRO A 74 -13.45 -0.88 -4.85
CA PRO A 74 -12.99 0.18 -5.74
C PRO A 74 -11.49 0.43 -5.58
N GLN A 75 -10.80 0.57 -6.71
CA GLN A 75 -9.38 0.91 -6.77
C GLN A 75 -9.17 2.24 -7.48
N VAL A 76 -8.32 3.09 -6.91
CA VAL A 76 -7.85 4.33 -7.54
C VAL A 76 -6.37 4.18 -7.82
N VAL A 77 -5.96 4.29 -9.09
CA VAL A 77 -4.57 4.16 -9.51
C VAL A 77 -4.01 5.54 -9.82
N LEU A 78 -2.97 5.93 -9.07
CA LEU A 78 -2.23 7.17 -9.33
C LEU A 78 -1.26 6.96 -10.49
N THR A 79 -1.57 7.56 -11.64
CA THR A 79 -0.71 7.50 -12.83
C THR A 79 -0.98 8.62 -13.82
N HIS A 80 0.09 9.14 -14.44
CA HIS A 80 -0.01 10.07 -15.57
C HIS A 80 -0.29 9.36 -16.92
N ARG A 81 -0.27 8.02 -16.96
CA ARG A 81 -0.41 7.23 -18.20
C ARG A 81 -1.46 6.13 -18.00
N ALA A 82 -2.73 6.51 -18.12
CA ALA A 82 -3.83 5.56 -18.04
C ALA A 82 -3.86 4.67 -19.30
N PRO A 83 -3.89 3.33 -19.18
CA PRO A 83 -3.89 2.40 -20.32
C PRO A 83 -5.27 2.25 -20.98
N GLY A 84 -6.26 3.04 -20.57
CA GLY A 84 -7.67 2.91 -20.95
C GLY A 84 -8.54 2.43 -19.77
N PRO A 85 -9.87 2.32 -19.95
CA PRO A 85 -10.79 1.90 -18.90
C PRO A 85 -10.52 0.46 -18.44
N VAL A 86 -10.47 0.26 -17.12
CA VAL A 86 -10.37 -1.06 -16.49
C VAL A 86 -11.52 -1.19 -15.48
N PRO A 87 -12.34 -2.25 -15.54
CA PRO A 87 -13.47 -2.41 -14.62
C PRO A 87 -13.04 -2.34 -13.15
N GLY A 88 -13.78 -1.57 -12.34
CA GLY A 88 -13.51 -1.40 -10.91
C GLY A 88 -12.30 -0.49 -10.58
N VAL A 89 -11.63 0.06 -11.60
CA VAL A 89 -10.42 0.88 -11.45
C VAL A 89 -10.68 2.29 -11.98
N THR A 90 -10.39 3.30 -11.16
CA THR A 90 -10.36 4.70 -11.57
C THR A 90 -8.91 5.17 -11.66
N PHE A 91 -8.53 5.78 -12.77
CA PHE A 91 -7.19 6.37 -12.92
C PHE A 91 -7.22 7.86 -12.57
N ALA A 92 -6.27 8.30 -11.75
CA ALA A 92 -6.10 9.70 -11.38
C ALA A 92 -4.69 10.19 -11.74
N ALA A 93 -4.61 11.37 -12.33
CA ALA A 93 -3.35 11.92 -12.85
C ALA A 93 -2.52 12.69 -11.82
N ASP A 94 -3.09 12.99 -10.65
CA ASP A 94 -2.42 13.71 -9.57
C ASP A 94 -2.87 13.18 -8.20
N LEU A 95 -2.05 13.45 -7.18
CA LEU A 95 -2.25 12.90 -5.83
C LEU A 95 -3.54 13.42 -5.19
N ALA A 96 -3.87 14.71 -5.34
CA ALA A 96 -5.03 15.31 -4.69
C ALA A 96 -6.34 14.69 -5.22
N THR A 97 -6.45 14.53 -6.54
CA THR A 97 -7.55 13.83 -7.18
C THR A 97 -7.58 12.36 -6.73
N ALA A 98 -6.45 11.66 -6.74
CA ALA A 98 -6.40 10.25 -6.35
C ALA A 98 -6.86 10.02 -4.91
N VAL A 99 -6.39 10.85 -3.97
CA VAL A 99 -6.75 10.78 -2.55
C VAL A 99 -8.23 11.12 -2.35
N SER A 100 -8.73 12.18 -2.97
CA SER A 100 -10.14 12.58 -2.80
C SER A 100 -11.11 11.54 -3.39
N THR A 101 -10.81 10.99 -4.57
CA THR A 101 -11.59 9.89 -5.18
C THR A 101 -11.55 8.64 -4.32
N ALA A 102 -10.39 8.25 -3.80
CA ALA A 102 -10.26 7.05 -2.97
C ALA A 102 -11.01 7.21 -1.63
N LYS A 103 -10.91 8.39 -0.99
CA LYS A 103 -11.64 8.68 0.26
C LYS A 103 -13.16 8.66 0.05
N ALA A 104 -13.64 9.22 -1.06
CA ALA A 104 -15.06 9.18 -1.40
C ALA A 104 -15.56 7.74 -1.59
N ALA A 105 -14.79 6.90 -2.29
CA ALA A 105 -15.11 5.50 -2.50
C ALA A 105 -15.06 4.67 -1.20
N ALA A 106 -14.16 5.00 -0.27
CA ALA A 106 -14.01 4.27 0.99
C ALA A 106 -15.10 4.61 2.04
N GLY A 107 -15.76 5.77 1.94
CA GLY A 107 -16.75 6.21 2.93
C GLY A 107 -16.12 6.43 4.31
N ASP A 108 -16.56 5.64 5.31
CA ASP A 108 -16.05 5.68 6.68
C ASP A 108 -14.97 4.62 6.96
N LYS A 109 -14.60 3.81 5.97
CA LYS A 109 -13.53 2.82 6.04
C LYS A 109 -12.18 3.41 5.64
N TYR A 110 -11.11 2.63 5.75
CA TYR A 110 -9.79 3.05 5.27
C TYR A 110 -9.70 3.06 3.75
N VAL A 111 -8.90 3.99 3.25
CA VAL A 111 -8.19 3.86 1.99
C VAL A 111 -6.86 3.17 2.28
N ASN A 112 -6.67 1.95 1.78
CA ASN A 112 -5.37 1.28 1.91
C ASN A 112 -4.46 1.66 0.74
N VAL A 113 -3.29 2.20 1.07
CA VAL A 113 -2.28 2.65 0.11
C VAL A 113 -1.38 1.48 -0.26
N LEU A 114 -1.20 1.22 -1.55
CA LEU A 114 -0.35 0.17 -2.07
C LEU A 114 0.76 0.77 -2.95
N GLY A 115 2.01 0.49 -2.57
CA GLY A 115 3.22 0.94 -3.24
C GLY A 115 3.97 2.05 -2.47
N ALA A 116 5.29 1.89 -2.34
CA ALA A 116 6.13 2.79 -1.55
C ALA A 116 6.12 4.24 -2.06
N GLU A 117 6.08 4.44 -3.38
CA GLU A 117 6.16 5.78 -3.96
C GLU A 117 4.91 6.62 -3.70
N VAL A 118 3.71 6.02 -3.86
CA VAL A 118 2.46 6.72 -3.53
C VAL A 118 2.34 6.93 -2.01
N ALA A 119 2.79 5.98 -1.19
CA ALA A 119 2.83 6.15 0.26
C ALA A 119 3.76 7.30 0.69
N ARG A 120 4.94 7.42 0.07
CA ARG A 120 5.87 8.55 0.28
C ARG A 120 5.22 9.88 -0.08
N GLN A 121 4.55 9.96 -1.23
CA GLN A 121 3.84 11.18 -1.65
C GLN A 121 2.72 11.55 -0.68
N CYS A 122 1.91 10.59 -0.22
CA CYS A 122 0.89 10.82 0.80
C CYS A 122 1.49 11.33 2.12
N LEU A 123 2.63 10.76 2.54
CA LEU A 123 3.33 11.17 3.74
C LEU A 123 3.81 12.62 3.63
N GLU A 124 4.48 12.97 2.53
CA GLU A 124 5.05 14.30 2.27
C GLU A 124 3.97 15.37 2.10
N ALA A 125 2.81 15.00 1.56
CA ALA A 125 1.66 15.90 1.43
C ALA A 125 0.86 16.07 2.74
N GLY A 126 1.24 15.40 3.83
CA GLY A 126 0.54 15.54 5.10
C GLY A 126 -0.81 14.80 5.17
N VAL A 127 -1.03 13.80 4.31
CA VAL A 127 -2.33 13.13 4.16
C VAL A 127 -2.32 11.64 4.51
N LEU A 128 -1.18 11.06 4.86
CA LEU A 128 -1.08 9.69 5.34
C LEU A 128 -1.38 9.65 6.84
N ASP A 129 -2.47 8.99 7.24
CA ASP A 129 -2.92 9.03 8.63
C ASP A 129 -2.23 7.96 9.50
N GLU A 130 -2.11 6.74 8.99
CA GLU A 130 -1.69 5.57 9.77
C GLU A 130 -0.79 4.62 8.96
N ILE A 131 0.07 3.89 9.67
CA ILE A 131 0.98 2.87 9.14
C ILE A 131 0.74 1.55 9.88
N LEU A 132 0.62 0.46 9.14
CA LEU A 132 0.64 -0.90 9.67
C LEU A 132 1.85 -1.63 9.08
N ALA A 133 2.90 -1.80 9.89
CA ALA A 133 4.18 -2.35 9.46
C ALA A 133 4.33 -3.81 9.89
N LEU A 134 4.38 -4.73 8.92
CA LEU A 134 4.43 -6.18 9.16
C LEU A 134 5.82 -6.73 8.77
N PRO A 135 6.86 -6.54 9.60
CA PRO A 135 8.19 -7.05 9.28
C PRO A 135 8.20 -8.58 9.31
N VAL A 136 8.90 -9.19 8.35
CA VAL A 136 9.14 -10.64 8.27
C VAL A 136 10.63 -10.94 8.48
N PRO A 137 11.01 -12.13 9.01
CA PRO A 137 12.35 -12.39 9.54
C PRO A 137 13.40 -12.65 8.44
N VAL A 138 13.68 -11.63 7.62
CA VAL A 138 14.68 -11.66 6.54
C VAL A 138 15.36 -10.30 6.41
N LEU A 139 16.63 -10.31 6.03
CA LEU A 139 17.37 -9.14 5.58
C LEU A 139 17.53 -9.26 4.06
N LEU A 140 16.85 -8.39 3.30
CA LEU A 140 16.81 -8.49 1.84
C LEU A 140 18.02 -7.82 1.17
N GLY A 141 18.64 -6.85 1.84
CA GLY A 141 19.84 -6.14 1.45
C GLY A 141 19.64 -5.06 0.39
N SER A 142 18.70 -5.23 -0.54
CA SER A 142 18.43 -4.25 -1.60
C SER A 142 17.03 -4.38 -2.20
N GLY A 143 16.59 -3.34 -2.90
CA GLY A 143 15.28 -3.30 -3.58
C GLY A 143 14.52 -2.02 -3.30
N VAL A 144 13.19 -2.12 -3.27
CA VAL A 144 12.28 -1.01 -3.01
C VAL A 144 12.12 -0.82 -1.51
N ARG A 145 12.62 0.30 -0.97
CA ARG A 145 12.47 0.65 0.45
C ARG A 145 11.02 1.02 0.79
N VAL A 146 10.58 0.71 2.01
CA VAL A 146 9.27 1.11 2.57
C VAL A 146 9.05 2.61 2.40
N PHE A 147 10.04 3.41 2.81
CA PHE A 147 10.10 4.85 2.56
C PHE A 147 11.50 5.21 2.08
N SER A 148 11.61 5.74 0.86
CA SER A 148 12.82 6.39 0.37
C SER A 148 12.64 7.90 0.48
N ARG A 149 12.91 8.46 1.67
CA ARG A 149 12.72 9.89 1.95
C ARG A 149 13.95 10.53 2.57
N THR A 150 14.11 11.81 2.30
CA THR A 150 15.06 12.71 2.98
C THR A 150 14.27 13.82 3.66
N GLY A 151 14.66 14.23 4.86
CA GLY A 151 13.99 15.31 5.59
C GLY A 151 14.00 15.10 7.10
N PRO A 152 13.28 15.94 7.87
CA PRO A 152 13.22 15.82 9.31
C PRO A 152 12.55 14.49 9.73
N PRO A 153 12.81 14.02 10.96
CA PRO A 153 12.09 12.88 11.54
C PRO A 153 10.57 13.12 11.53
N VAL A 154 9.82 12.09 11.15
CA VAL A 154 8.36 12.06 11.33
C VAL A 154 8.07 11.27 12.59
N ARG A 155 7.29 11.84 13.50
CA ARG A 155 6.92 11.18 14.76
C ARG A 155 5.75 10.25 14.52
N LEU A 156 5.76 9.12 15.22
CA LEU A 156 4.74 8.09 15.16
C LEU A 156 4.29 7.74 16.58
N SER A 157 2.99 7.68 16.83
CA SER A 157 2.43 7.15 18.07
C SER A 157 1.86 5.75 17.87
N PRO A 158 2.16 4.78 18.76
CA PRO A 158 1.56 3.46 18.67
C PRO A 158 0.06 3.54 18.96
N VAL A 159 -0.75 2.88 18.13
CA VAL A 159 -2.20 2.72 18.34
C VAL A 159 -2.61 1.25 18.41
N GLY A 160 -1.66 0.33 18.22
CA GLY A 160 -1.82 -1.10 18.35
C GLY A 160 -0.52 -1.85 18.00
N PRO A 161 -0.54 -3.20 18.04
CA PRO A 161 0.60 -4.01 17.60
C PRO A 161 0.96 -3.68 16.16
N SER A 162 2.20 -3.23 15.93
CA SER A 162 2.69 -2.86 14.60
C SER A 162 1.90 -1.75 13.88
N TRP A 163 1.00 -1.06 14.59
CA TRP A 163 0.12 -0.04 14.04
C TRP A 163 0.43 1.31 14.67
N TYR A 164 0.68 2.29 13.82
CA TYR A 164 1.14 3.62 14.20
C TYR A 164 0.28 4.71 13.56
N ARG A 165 0.05 5.79 14.30
CA ARG A 165 -0.50 7.05 13.78
C ARG A 165 0.64 8.00 13.47
N ILE A 166 0.51 8.73 12.37
CA ILE A 166 1.47 9.77 11.99
C ILE A 166 1.17 11.07 12.72
N GLU A 167 2.22 11.72 13.23
CA GLU A 167 2.15 13.03 13.87
C GLU A 167 2.81 14.07 12.95
N TYR A 168 1.99 15.02 12.51
CA TYR A 168 2.40 16.17 11.70
C TYR A 168 2.60 17.42 12.57
#